data_AF-A0A2V8BDF0-F1
#
_entry.id   AF-A0A2V8BDF0-F1
#
_cell.length_a   1.000
_cell.length_b   1.000
_cell.length_c   1.000
_cell.angle_alpha   90.00
_cell.angle_beta   90.00
_cell.angle_gamma   90.00
#
_symmetry.space_group_name_H-M   'P 1'
#
loop_
_entity.id
_entity.type
_entity.pdbx_description
1 polymer ?
#
loop_
_entity_poly.entity_id
_entity_poly.type
_entity_poly.pdbx_seq_one_letter_code
_entity_poly.pdbx_strand_id
1 'polypeptide(L)'
;MPTLGEMARIKAWLLVTRHTVRDYLDTVVLLERLGEDGAVGAFRPFDAIYQQPGGASALAEAAERLAAGAPADVAAIDVASYRGLRPPWNDWPHVVRRGRWWARVIARIALESQ
;
A
#
# COMPACT_ATOMS: atom_id res chain seq x y z
N MET A 1 -5.58 20.36 3.24
CA MET A 1 -5.09 19.04 3.72
C MET A 1 -5.31 18.02 2.61
N PRO A 2 -4.43 17.02 2.43
CA PRO A 2 -4.62 16.00 1.40
C PRO A 2 -5.87 15.16 1.68
N THR A 3 -6.54 14.76 0.61
CA THR A 3 -7.66 13.81 0.62
C THR A 3 -7.18 12.41 1.01
N LEU A 4 -8.13 11.52 1.37
CA LEU A 4 -7.82 10.13 1.68
C LEU A 4 -7.14 9.40 0.51
N GLY A 5 -7.60 9.66 -0.72
CA GLY A 5 -7.00 9.11 -1.94
C GLY A 5 -5.58 9.62 -2.18
N GLU A 6 -5.33 10.92 -1.97
CA GLU A 6 -3.97 11.48 -2.05
C GLU A 6 -3.03 10.88 -1.01
N MET A 7 -3.49 10.73 0.24
CA MET A 7 -2.70 10.09 1.29
C MET A 7 -2.37 8.64 0.94
N ALA A 8 -3.35 7.87 0.43
CA ALA A 8 -3.14 6.48 0.03
C ALA A 8 -2.09 6.37 -1.08
N ARG A 9 -2.16 7.25 -2.07
CA ARG A 9 -1.17 7.28 -3.15
C ARG A 9 0.24 7.61 -2.63
N ILE A 10 0.37 8.63 -1.79
CA ILE A 10 1.66 8.99 -1.18
C ILE A 10 2.24 7.78 -0.42
N LYS A 11 1.42 7.08 0.36
CA LYS A 11 1.87 5.92 1.13
C LYS A 11 2.26 4.73 0.25
N ALA A 12 1.51 4.45 -0.80
CA ALA A 12 1.89 3.44 -1.77
C ALA A 12 3.22 3.78 -2.48
N TRP A 13 3.47 5.06 -2.77
CA TRP A 13 4.77 5.49 -3.32
C TRP A 13 5.93 5.39 -2.32
N LEU A 14 5.67 5.54 -1.02
CA LEU A 14 6.68 5.26 0.00
C LEU A 14 6.91 3.75 0.17
N LEU A 15 5.86 2.93 0.01
CA LEU A 15 5.96 1.47 0.01
C LEU A 15 6.87 1.00 -1.14
N VAL A 16 6.49 1.29 -2.38
CA VAL A 16 7.37 1.98 -3.36
C VAL A 16 8.88 2.06 -3.10
N THR A 17 9.28 3.21 -2.58
CA THR A 17 10.68 3.63 -2.57
C THR A 17 11.45 3.17 -1.33
N ARG A 18 10.76 2.78 -0.24
CA ARG A 18 11.37 2.48 1.06
C ARG A 18 11.08 1.09 1.58
N HIS A 19 9.90 0.55 1.27
CA HIS A 19 9.45 -0.78 1.66
C HIS A 19 9.54 -1.07 3.18
N THR A 20 9.08 -0.14 4.03
CA THR A 20 9.10 -0.29 5.50
C THR A 20 7.78 -0.86 6.07
N VAL A 21 7.81 -1.41 7.29
CA VAL A 21 6.63 -1.88 8.04
C VAL A 21 5.58 -0.77 8.16
N ARG A 22 6.01 0.47 8.45
CA ARG A 22 5.09 1.62 8.57
C ARG A 22 4.42 1.94 7.24
N ASP A 23 5.19 2.00 6.15
CA ASP A 23 4.63 2.31 4.84
C ASP A 23 3.66 1.21 4.37
N TYR A 24 3.98 -0.05 4.67
CA TYR A 24 3.09 -1.18 4.42
C TYR A 24 1.78 -1.04 5.20
N LEU A 25 1.87 -0.89 6.53
CA LEU A 25 0.71 -0.76 7.41
C LEU A 25 -0.18 0.42 7.01
N ASP A 26 0.42 1.60 6.82
CA ASP A 26 -0.31 2.82 6.44
C ASP A 26 -1.01 2.64 5.10
N THR A 27 -0.34 2.01 4.11
CA THR A 27 -0.94 1.73 2.80
C THR A 27 -2.16 0.81 2.95
N VAL A 28 -2.03 -0.30 3.68
CA VAL A 28 -3.14 -1.23 3.93
C VAL A 28 -4.31 -0.52 4.61
N VAL A 29 -4.06 0.21 5.70
CA VAL A 29 -5.12 0.91 6.46
C VAL A 29 -5.82 1.97 5.60
N LEU A 30 -5.10 2.69 4.75
CA LEU A 30 -5.70 3.70 3.87
C LEU A 30 -6.56 3.07 2.79
N LEU A 31 -6.14 1.94 2.22
CA LEU A 31 -6.94 1.19 1.25
C LEU A 31 -8.23 0.65 1.89
N GLU A 32 -8.15 0.11 3.10
CA GLU A 32 -9.32 -0.32 3.88
C GLU A 32 -10.33 0.79 4.10
N ARG A 33 -9.85 2.00 4.40
CA ARG A 33 -10.71 3.17 4.59
C ARG A 33 -11.31 3.68 3.28
N LEU A 34 -10.61 3.53 2.16
CA LEU A 34 -11.13 3.89 0.84
C LEU A 34 -12.20 2.93 0.35
N GLY A 35 -12.07 1.64 0.67
CA GLY A 35 -12.85 0.60 0.02
C GLY A 35 -12.45 0.41 -1.45
N GLU A 36 -12.98 -0.62 -2.10
CA GLU A 36 -12.54 -1.03 -3.44
C GLU A 36 -12.81 0.05 -4.48
N ASP A 37 -14.03 0.58 -4.55
CA ASP A 37 -14.39 1.65 -5.50
C ASP A 37 -13.56 2.91 -5.28
N GLY A 38 -13.31 3.27 -4.00
CA GLY A 38 -12.46 4.39 -3.64
C GLY A 38 -11.01 4.20 -4.05
N ALA A 39 -10.48 2.98 -3.92
CA ALA A 39 -9.14 2.62 -4.37
C ALA A 39 -9.03 2.68 -5.91
N VAL A 40 -10.01 2.12 -6.63
CA VAL A 40 -10.05 2.19 -8.11
C VAL A 40 -10.02 3.65 -8.59
N GLY A 41 -10.87 4.50 -8.02
CA GLY A 41 -10.89 5.92 -8.37
C GLY A 41 -9.60 6.65 -7.99
N ALA A 42 -9.04 6.36 -6.82
CA ALA A 42 -7.85 7.04 -6.31
C ALA A 42 -6.56 6.62 -7.03
N PHE A 43 -6.43 5.37 -7.47
CA PHE A 43 -5.18 4.83 -8.00
C PHE A 43 -5.09 4.81 -9.52
N ARG A 44 -6.19 5.08 -10.25
CA ARG A 44 -6.14 5.24 -11.72
C ARG A 44 -5.04 6.19 -12.24
N PRO A 45 -4.78 7.37 -11.63
CA PRO A 45 -3.72 8.26 -12.12
C PRO A 45 -2.32 7.92 -11.58
N PHE A 46 -2.13 6.80 -10.85
CA PHE A 46 -0.95 6.56 -10.04
C PHE A 46 0.36 6.57 -10.84
N ASP A 47 0.44 5.80 -11.93
CA ASP A 47 1.65 5.69 -12.74
C ASP A 47 1.98 6.97 -13.52
N ALA A 48 0.97 7.78 -13.83
CA ALA A 48 1.18 9.10 -14.43
C ALA A 48 1.78 10.10 -13.42
N ILE A 49 1.43 9.98 -12.14
CA ILE A 49 1.93 10.83 -11.06
C ILE A 49 3.31 10.38 -10.59
N TYR A 50 3.50 9.07 -10.41
CA TYR A 50 4.70 8.47 -9.83
C TYR A 50 5.48 7.69 -10.88
N GLN A 51 6.19 8.42 -11.73
CA GLN A 51 6.97 7.83 -12.80
C GLN A 51 8.23 7.15 -12.27
N GLN A 52 8.50 5.94 -12.74
CA GLN A 52 9.74 5.22 -12.45
C GLN A 52 10.73 5.32 -13.61
N PRO A 53 12.04 5.26 -13.32
CA PRO A 53 13.05 5.10 -14.36
C PRO A 53 12.74 3.88 -15.24
N GLY A 54 12.86 4.05 -16.56
CA GLY A 54 12.60 2.97 -17.51
C GLY A 54 11.11 2.69 -17.80
N GLY A 55 10.18 3.47 -17.23
CA GLY A 55 8.75 3.34 -17.52
C GLY A 55 8.06 2.16 -16.84
N ALA A 56 8.69 1.56 -15.83
CA ALA A 56 8.03 0.56 -14.99
C ALA A 56 6.80 1.15 -14.27
N SER A 57 5.78 0.32 -14.07
CA SER A 57 4.56 0.71 -13.34
C SER A 57 4.82 0.69 -11.84
N ALA A 58 4.79 1.87 -11.23
CA ALA A 58 4.89 2.00 -9.78
C ALA A 58 3.70 1.32 -9.10
N LEU A 59 2.54 1.31 -9.74
CA LEU A 59 1.35 0.65 -9.22
C LEU A 59 1.51 -0.87 -9.23
N ALA A 60 2.10 -1.45 -10.28
CA ALA A 60 2.42 -2.86 -10.33
C ALA A 60 3.44 -3.25 -9.23
N GLU A 61 4.46 -2.43 -9.01
CA GLU A 61 5.46 -2.69 -7.95
C GLU A 61 4.85 -2.54 -6.53
N ALA A 62 3.91 -1.60 -6.34
CA ALA A 62 3.11 -1.52 -5.11
C ALA A 62 2.27 -2.80 -4.92
N ALA A 63 1.68 -3.30 -6.02
CA ALA A 63 1.19 -4.65 -6.23
C ALA A 63 2.00 -5.74 -5.52
N GLU A 64 3.22 -5.89 -6.03
CA GLU A 64 4.15 -6.92 -5.65
C GLU A 64 4.56 -6.83 -4.17
N ARG A 65 4.86 -5.61 -3.68
CA ARG A 65 5.20 -5.40 -2.28
C ARG A 65 4.07 -5.77 -1.33
N LEU A 66 2.84 -5.38 -1.66
CA LEU A 66 1.65 -5.76 -0.90
C LEU A 66 1.48 -7.28 -0.86
N ALA A 67 1.69 -7.95 -1.99
CA ALA A 67 1.60 -9.41 -2.09
C ALA A 67 2.68 -10.13 -1.27
N ALA A 68 3.92 -9.62 -1.34
CA ALA A 68 5.05 -10.17 -0.60
C ALA A 68 4.78 -10.15 0.92
N GLY A 69 4.34 -8.99 1.45
CA GLY A 69 4.11 -8.84 2.89
C GLY A 69 5.38 -8.97 3.71
N ALA A 70 6.53 -8.61 3.12
CA ALA A 70 7.86 -8.78 3.69
C ALA A 70 8.65 -7.46 3.58
N PRO A 71 8.27 -6.41 4.33
CA PRO A 71 9.00 -5.15 4.34
C PRO A 71 10.42 -5.35 4.90
N ALA A 72 11.33 -4.48 4.46
CA ALA A 72 12.77 -4.63 4.68
C ALA A 72 13.18 -4.62 6.16
N ASP A 73 12.42 -3.95 7.01
CA ASP A 73 12.66 -3.79 8.45
C ASP A 73 11.76 -4.68 9.34
N VAL A 74 11.06 -5.67 8.76
CA VAL A 74 10.10 -6.52 9.49
C VAL A 74 10.72 -7.25 10.69
N ALA A 75 11.98 -7.67 10.58
CA ALA A 75 12.67 -8.40 11.65
C ALA A 75 13.06 -7.48 12.84
N ALA A 76 13.05 -6.17 12.65
CA ALA A 76 13.51 -5.18 13.62
C ALA A 76 12.38 -4.48 14.37
N ILE A 77 11.11 -4.72 14.00
CA ILE A 77 9.97 -3.93 14.48
C ILE A 77 8.87 -4.82 15.05
N ASP A 78 8.50 -4.57 16.30
CA ASP A 78 7.23 -5.02 16.85
C ASP A 78 6.12 -4.01 16.49
N VAL A 79 5.16 -4.44 15.69
CA VAL A 79 4.02 -3.60 15.26
C VAL A 79 3.15 -3.17 16.45
N ALA A 80 3.10 -3.97 17.51
CA ALA A 80 2.37 -3.60 18.74
C ALA A 80 2.99 -2.40 19.47
N SER A 81 4.27 -2.09 19.21
CA SER A 81 4.95 -0.92 19.78
C SER A 81 4.54 0.41 19.13
N TYR A 82 3.80 0.39 18.02
CA TYR A 82 3.37 1.61 17.33
C TYR A 82 2.25 2.32 18.10
N ARG A 83 2.55 3.55 18.55
CA ARG A 83 1.63 4.37 19.34
C ARG A 83 0.31 4.60 18.59
N GLY A 84 -0.80 4.28 19.25
CA GLY A 84 -2.15 4.53 18.75
C GLY A 84 -2.72 3.43 17.86
N LEU A 85 -1.96 2.37 17.60
CA LEU A 85 -2.45 1.22 16.85
C LEU A 85 -3.43 0.41 17.70
N ARG A 86 -4.59 0.08 17.14
CA ARG A 86 -5.66 -0.68 17.79
C ARG A 86 -5.92 -1.98 17.04
N PRO A 87 -6.44 -3.02 17.70
CA PRO A 87 -6.92 -4.21 17.01
C PRO A 87 -7.89 -3.87 15.87
N PRO A 88 -7.83 -4.58 14.72
CA PRO A 88 -6.91 -5.69 14.41
C PRO A 88 -5.56 -5.25 13.81
N TRP A 89 -5.29 -3.95 13.71
CA TRP A 89 -4.11 -3.41 13.03
C TRP A 89 -2.80 -3.59 13.80
N ASN A 90 -2.87 -3.93 15.08
CA ASN A 90 -1.71 -4.27 15.91
C ASN A 90 -1.24 -5.73 15.74
N ASP A 91 -1.85 -6.51 14.84
CA ASP A 91 -1.47 -7.88 14.51
C ASP A 91 -0.86 -7.94 13.10
N TRP A 92 0.46 -8.18 13.02
CA TRP A 92 1.17 -8.20 11.73
C TRP A 92 0.64 -9.26 10.75
N PRO A 93 0.38 -10.52 11.15
CA PRO A 93 -0.32 -11.50 10.31
C PRO A 93 -1.63 -11.00 9.72
N HIS A 94 -2.45 -10.27 10.50
CA HIS A 94 -3.66 -9.63 9.98
C HIS A 94 -3.35 -8.58 8.92
N VAL A 95 -2.39 -7.69 9.18
CA VAL A 95 -1.98 -6.64 8.24
C VAL A 95 -1.51 -7.25 6.92
N VAL A 96 -0.67 -8.29 6.95
CA VAL A 96 -0.19 -9.00 5.75
C VAL A 96 -1.32 -9.66 4.98
N ARG A 97 -2.25 -10.33 5.67
CA ARG A 97 -3.42 -10.96 5.03
C ARG A 97 -4.28 -9.93 4.30
N ARG A 98 -4.49 -8.75 4.89
CA ARG A 98 -5.22 -7.64 4.24
C ARG A 98 -4.42 -7.03 3.11
N GLY A 99 -3.12 -6.82 3.26
CA GLY A 99 -2.25 -6.35 2.18
C GLY A 99 -2.25 -7.28 0.97
N ARG A 100 -2.18 -8.60 1.16
CA ARG A 100 -2.32 -9.59 0.08
C ARG A 100 -3.69 -9.56 -0.61
N TRP A 101 -4.75 -9.28 0.14
CA TRP A 101 -6.07 -9.08 -0.46
C TRP A 101 -6.07 -7.85 -1.37
N TRP A 102 -5.53 -6.73 -0.88
CA TRP A 102 -5.42 -5.48 -1.63
C TRP A 102 -4.47 -5.56 -2.81
N ALA A 103 -3.42 -6.37 -2.73
CA ALA A 103 -2.51 -6.60 -3.84
C ALA A 103 -3.26 -7.02 -5.11
N ARG A 104 -4.28 -7.87 -4.97
CA ARG A 104 -5.10 -8.31 -6.12
C ARG A 104 -5.93 -7.18 -6.72
N VAL A 105 -6.49 -6.31 -5.89
CA VAL A 105 -7.25 -5.14 -6.34
C VAL A 105 -6.34 -4.14 -7.03
N ILE A 106 -5.20 -3.81 -6.43
CA ILE A 106 -4.23 -2.87 -7.00
C ILE A 106 -3.63 -3.42 -8.30
N ALA A 107 -3.28 -4.71 -8.36
CA ALA A 107 -2.77 -5.33 -9.57
C ALA A 107 -3.79 -5.27 -10.72
N ARG A 108 -5.08 -5.44 -10.42
CA ARG A 108 -6.15 -5.26 -11.42
C ARG A 108 -6.17 -3.84 -11.98
N ILE A 109 -6.07 -2.82 -11.11
CA ILE A 109 -6.03 -1.41 -11.56
C ILE A 109 -4.81 -1.16 -12.45
N ALA A 110 -3.65 -1.70 -12.08
CA ALA A 110 -2.43 -1.58 -12.88
C ALA A 110 -2.57 -2.20 -14.28
N LEU A 111 -3.21 -3.38 -14.38
CA LEU A 111 -3.45 -4.05 -15.66
C LEU A 111 -4.49 -3.34 -16.55
N GLU A 112 -5.51 -2.72 -15.95
CA GLU A 112 -6.54 -1.96 -16.67
C GLU A 112 -6.04 -0.58 -17.16
N SER A 113 -4.90 -0.12 -16.65
CA SER A 113 -4.34 1.21 -16.96
C SER A 113 -3.20 1.17 -17.99
N GLN A 114 -2.87 0.00 -18.54
CA GLN A 114 -1.87 -0.21 -19.60
C GLN A 114 -2.45 -0.08 -21.01
#